data_AF-A0A0D3BZX4-F1
#
_entry.id   AF-A0A0D3BZX4-F1
#
_cell.length_a   1.000
_cell.length_b   1.000
_cell.length_c   1.000
_cell.angle_alpha   90.00
_cell.angle_beta   90.00
_cell.angle_gamma   90.00
#
_symmetry.space_group_name_H-M   'P 1'
#
loop_
_entity.id
_entity.type
_entity.pdbx_description
1 polymer ?
#
loop_
_entity_poly.entity_id
_entity_poly.type
_entity_poly.pdbx_seq_one_letter_code
_entity_poly.pdbx_strand_id
1 'polypeptide(L)'
;MGDEELIKCGKLNLVDLAGSENIFRSGSRDGRGRLTRACLRWGVDSELTRLLRDSLGGKTKTCIIATISPSAHSLEETLSTLDYAYRAKNIKNKPEANQKLSKAVLLKYLYLELERTKEDVRAARDRKGLHTLLSHVYHQMS
;
A
#
# COMPACT_ATOMS: atom_id res chain seq x y z
N MET A 1 -2.19 40.80 -13.66
CA MET A 1 -2.78 39.48 -14.02
C MET A 1 -2.04 38.49 -13.14
N GLY A 2 -2.64 38.11 -12.02
CA GLY A 2 -1.93 37.38 -10.96
C GLY A 2 -1.69 35.94 -11.38
N ASP A 3 -0.45 35.49 -11.30
CA ASP A 3 -0.11 34.08 -11.44
C ASP A 3 -0.87 33.31 -10.36
N GLU A 4 -1.92 32.58 -10.74
CA GLU A 4 -2.59 31.66 -9.82
C GLU A 4 -1.54 30.66 -9.32
N GLU A 5 -1.32 30.64 -8.02
CA GLU A 5 -0.35 29.76 -7.36
C GLU A 5 -0.82 28.30 -7.53
N LEU A 6 -0.34 27.66 -8.59
CA LEU A 6 -0.65 26.27 -8.94
C LEU A 6 0.21 25.32 -8.11
N ILE A 7 -0.43 24.47 -7.33
CA ILE A 7 0.24 23.49 -6.48
C ILE A 7 0.42 22.19 -7.27
N LYS A 8 1.65 21.67 -7.29
CA LYS A 8 1.99 20.33 -7.78
C LYS A 8 2.24 19.41 -6.59
N CYS A 9 1.49 18.33 -6.46
CA CYS A 9 1.74 17.30 -5.46
C CYS A 9 2.41 16.09 -6.12
N GLY A 10 3.43 15.52 -5.48
CA GLY A 10 4.06 14.26 -5.87
C GLY A 10 4.01 13.28 -4.70
N LYS A 11 3.76 12.00 -4.98
CA LYS A 11 3.81 10.93 -3.98
C LYS A 11 4.99 10.02 -4.31
N LEU A 12 5.92 9.89 -3.37
CA LEU A 12 7.05 8.96 -3.47
C LEU A 12 6.86 7.87 -2.41
N ASN A 13 6.86 6.62 -2.84
CA ASN A 13 6.87 5.47 -1.95
C ASN A 13 8.24 4.81 -2.06
N LEU A 14 8.98 4.73 -0.95
CA LEU A 14 10.22 3.96 -0.86
C LEU A 14 9.94 2.72 -0.01
N VAL A 15 10.26 1.55 -0.55
CA VAL A 15 10.03 0.26 0.12
C VAL A 15 11.34 -0.49 0.20
N ASP A 16 11.75 -0.82 1.42
CA ASP A 16 12.86 -1.72 1.67
C ASP A 16 12.30 -3.14 1.85
N LEU A 17 12.78 -4.07 1.03
CA LEU A 17 12.32 -5.46 1.04
C LEU A 17 13.26 -6.28 1.90
N ALA A 18 12.69 -7.24 2.64
CA ALA A 18 13.49 -8.24 3.34
C ALA A 18 14.36 -9.02 2.34
N GLY A 19 15.51 -9.51 2.82
CA GLY A 19 16.44 -10.32 2.05
C GLY A 19 15.72 -11.45 1.31
N SER A 20 16.03 -11.61 0.02
CA SER A 20 15.41 -12.61 -0.85
C SER A 20 16.01 -14.01 -0.65
N GLU A 21 16.98 -14.17 0.24
CA GLU A 21 17.69 -15.43 0.46
C GLU A 21 16.80 -16.54 1.03
N ASN A 22 17.13 -17.78 0.64
CA ASN A 22 16.45 -18.94 1.19
C ASN A 22 16.81 -19.14 2.67
N ILE A 23 15.79 -19.09 3.54
CA ILE A 23 15.86 -19.37 4.98
C ILE A 23 16.48 -20.76 5.29
N PHE A 24 16.47 -21.70 4.33
CA PHE A 24 17.12 -23.00 4.50
C PHE A 24 18.65 -22.90 4.59
N ARG A 25 19.28 -21.86 4.02
CA ARG A 25 20.73 -21.61 4.11
C ARG A 25 21.11 -20.75 5.31
N SER A 26 20.15 -20.09 5.98
CA SER A 26 20.42 -19.18 7.12
C SER A 26 20.65 -19.89 8.46
N GLY A 27 20.73 -21.22 8.48
CA GLY A 27 21.04 -21.99 9.71
C GLY A 27 19.96 -21.92 10.80
N SER A 28 18.81 -21.32 10.52
CA SER A 28 17.72 -21.18 11.47
C SER A 28 17.00 -22.53 11.61
N ARG A 29 17.44 -23.33 12.58
CA ARG A 29 16.78 -24.58 13.03
C ARG A 29 15.42 -24.29 13.67
N ASP A 30 14.44 -23.79 12.91
CA ASP A 30 13.06 -23.74 13.38
C ASP A 30 12.06 -23.52 12.23
N GLY A 31 11.54 -24.62 11.67
CA GLY A 31 10.17 -24.84 11.17
C GLY A 31 9.44 -23.87 10.22
N ARG A 32 9.93 -22.66 9.93
CA ARG A 32 9.18 -21.58 9.28
C ARG A 32 9.43 -21.43 7.77
N GLY A 33 10.19 -22.32 7.16
CA GLY A 33 10.54 -22.27 5.73
C GLY A 33 9.44 -22.70 4.74
N ARG A 34 8.21 -22.95 5.19
CA ARG A 34 7.10 -23.45 4.34
C ARG A 34 6.17 -22.35 3.83
N LEU A 35 6.17 -21.17 4.44
CA LEU A 35 5.26 -20.06 4.10
C LEU A 35 5.69 -19.26 2.87
N THR A 36 6.99 -19.10 2.61
CA THR A 36 7.52 -18.31 1.48
C THR A 36 7.19 -18.91 0.12
N ARG A 37 7.24 -20.25 -0.03
CA ARG A 37 6.87 -20.92 -1.30
C ARG A 37 5.37 -20.95 -1.58
N ALA A 38 4.53 -20.93 -0.56
CA ALA A 38 3.08 -20.93 -0.72
C ALA A 38 2.57 -19.55 -1.21
N CYS A 39 3.14 -18.47 -0.69
CA CYS A 39 2.78 -17.09 -1.03
C CYS A 39 3.23 -16.67 -2.45
N LEU A 40 4.30 -17.28 -2.99
CA LEU A 40 4.73 -17.03 -4.38
C LEU A 40 3.90 -17.76 -5.44
N ARG A 41 3.15 -18.82 -5.06
CA ARG A 41 2.34 -19.64 -5.99
C ARG A 41 0.88 -19.21 -6.06
N TRP A 42 0.37 -18.62 -4.99
CA TRP A 42 -0.97 -18.06 -4.93
C TRP A 42 -0.79 -16.57 -4.72
N GLY A 43 -1.30 -15.74 -5.62
CA GLY A 43 -1.32 -14.28 -5.48
C GLY A 43 -2.21 -13.85 -4.30
N VAL A 44 -1.85 -14.29 -3.09
CA VAL A 44 -2.51 -13.94 -1.85
C VAL A 44 -2.00 -12.55 -1.51
N ASP A 45 -2.93 -11.60 -1.44
CA ASP A 45 -2.74 -10.25 -0.96
C ASP A 45 -1.99 -10.25 0.39
N SER A 46 -0.66 -10.18 0.35
CA SER A 46 0.09 -9.68 1.49
C SER A 46 -0.27 -8.20 1.65
N GLU A 47 -0.31 -7.70 2.90
CA GLU A 47 -0.49 -6.27 3.19
C GLU A 47 0.47 -5.39 2.36
N LEU A 48 1.65 -5.93 2.00
CA LEU A 48 2.65 -5.30 1.14
C LEU A 48 2.21 -5.20 -0.34
N THR A 49 1.62 -6.24 -0.91
CA THR A 49 1.07 -6.21 -2.29
C THR A 49 -0.14 -5.27 -2.41
N ARG A 50 -0.88 -5.03 -1.32
CA ARG A 50 -1.98 -4.03 -1.31
C ARG A 50 -1.43 -2.60 -1.35
N LEU A 51 -0.36 -2.31 -0.61
CA LEU A 51 0.33 -1.02 -0.63
C LEU A 51 1.04 -0.75 -1.97
N LEU A 52 1.54 -1.80 -2.62
CA LEU A 52 2.25 -1.72 -3.90
C LEU A 52 1.34 -1.77 -5.12
N ARG A 53 0.02 -1.95 -4.96
CA ARG A 53 -0.93 -2.07 -6.09
C ARG A 53 -0.92 -0.84 -7.00
N ASP A 54 -0.84 0.35 -6.41
CA ASP A 54 -0.71 1.61 -7.17
C ASP A 54 0.67 1.76 -7.85
N SER A 55 1.66 1.00 -7.39
CA SER A 55 3.04 1.00 -7.89
C SER A 55 3.30 -0.09 -8.94
N LEU A 56 2.53 -1.18 -8.94
CA LEU A 56 2.70 -2.31 -9.87
C LEU A 56 1.42 -2.47 -10.71
N GLY A 57 1.38 -1.82 -11.87
CA GLY A 57 0.24 -1.76 -12.79
C GLY A 57 -0.62 -0.49 -12.67
N GLY A 58 -0.22 0.47 -11.82
CA GLY A 58 -0.96 1.70 -11.55
C GLY A 58 -0.48 2.94 -12.32
N LYS A 59 -0.81 4.11 -11.76
CA LYS A 59 -0.58 5.44 -12.36
C LYS A 59 0.75 6.08 -11.98
N THR A 60 1.65 5.31 -11.39
CA THR A 60 2.91 5.82 -10.85
C THR A 60 4.10 5.36 -11.69
N LYS A 61 5.18 6.15 -11.66
CA LYS A 61 6.47 5.70 -12.17
C LYS A 61 7.12 4.82 -11.11
N THR A 62 7.49 3.60 -11.49
CA THR A 62 8.05 2.61 -10.57
C THR A 62 9.43 2.19 -11.05
N CYS A 63 10.36 2.15 -10.11
CA CYS A 63 11.71 1.64 -10.29
C CYS A 63 11.94 0.54 -9.25
N ILE A 64 12.58 -0.55 -9.66
CA ILE A 64 12.99 -1.63 -8.78
C ILE A 64 14.50 -1.70 -8.83
N ILE A 65 15.13 -1.67 -7.65
CA ILE A 65 16.58 -1.78 -7.51
C ILE A 65 16.86 -3.21 -7.04
N ALA A 66 17.50 -3.99 -7.90
CA ALA A 66 17.95 -5.34 -7.57
C ALA A 66 19.37 -5.28 -7.02
N THR A 67 19.54 -5.55 -5.73
CA THR A 67 20.85 -5.67 -5.08
C THR A 67 21.33 -7.11 -5.18
N ILE A 68 22.54 -7.31 -5.72
CA ILE A 68 23.15 -8.62 -5.91
C ILE A 68 24.56 -8.63 -5.34
N SER A 69 25.01 -9.80 -4.89
CA SER A 69 26.39 -10.01 -4.44
C SER A 69 27.20 -10.68 -5.56
N PRO A 70 28.40 -10.17 -5.89
CA PRO A 70 29.24 -10.73 -6.97
C PRO A 70 29.89 -12.07 -6.60
N SER A 71 29.70 -12.55 -5.37
CA SER A 71 30.31 -13.79 -4.88
C SER A 71 29.75 -15.03 -5.56
N ALA A 72 30.61 -16.00 -5.89
CA ALA A 72 30.20 -17.27 -6.49
C ALA A 72 29.27 -18.09 -5.57
N HIS A 73 29.41 -17.94 -4.24
CA HIS A 73 28.56 -18.62 -3.25
C HIS A 73 27.09 -18.16 -3.28
N SER A 74 26.82 -16.97 -3.82
CA SER A 74 25.49 -16.36 -3.94
C SER A 74 24.94 -16.39 -5.36
N LEU A 75 25.50 -17.20 -6.26
CA LEU A 75 25.08 -17.28 -7.67
C LEU A 75 23.61 -17.67 -7.82
N GLU A 76 23.13 -18.65 -7.04
CA GLU A 76 21.74 -19.13 -7.07
C GLU A 76 20.75 -18.03 -6.65
N GLU A 77 21.08 -17.27 -5.61
CA GLU A 77 20.26 -16.15 -5.13
C GLU A 77 20.30 -14.97 -6.13
N THR A 78 21.47 -14.73 -6.73
CA THR A 78 21.65 -13.70 -7.77
C THR A 78 20.77 -14.00 -8.99
N LEU A 79 20.73 -15.25 -9.46
CA LEU A 79 19.85 -15.66 -10.56
C LEU A 79 18.38 -15.47 -10.19
N SER A 80 17.98 -15.82 -8.97
CA SER A 80 16.61 -15.64 -8.48
C SER A 80 16.19 -14.16 -8.44
N THR A 81 17.08 -13.28 -7.95
CA THR A 81 16.85 -11.83 -7.92
C THR A 81 16.78 -11.23 -9.33
N LEU A 82 17.64 -11.69 -10.25
CA LEU A 82 17.63 -11.25 -11.64
C LEU A 82 16.37 -11.71 -12.39
N ASP A 83 15.91 -12.95 -12.18
CA ASP A 83 14.67 -13.46 -12.75
C ASP A 83 13.46 -12.65 -12.27
N TYR A 84 13.44 -12.27 -10.99
CA TYR A 84 12.40 -11.39 -10.46
C TYR A 84 12.45 -10.00 -11.11
N ALA A 85 13.64 -9.38 -11.19
CA ALA A 85 13.83 -8.10 -11.85
C ALA A 85 13.41 -8.14 -13.33
N TYR A 86 13.72 -9.23 -14.04
CA TYR A 86 13.33 -9.44 -15.43
C TYR A 86 11.80 -9.50 -15.58
N ARG A 87 11.11 -10.22 -14.70
CA ARG A 87 9.63 -10.25 -14.69
C ARG A 87 9.06 -8.88 -14.37
N ALA A 88 9.63 -8.19 -13.38
CA ALA A 88 9.14 -6.90 -12.93
C ALA A 88 9.32 -5.80 -13.98
N LYS A 89 10.37 -5.88 -14.83
CA LYS A 89 10.56 -5.02 -16.00
C LYS A 89 9.37 -5.05 -16.97
N ASN A 90 8.65 -6.18 -17.05
CA ASN A 90 7.53 -6.34 -17.97
C ASN A 90 6.19 -5.82 -17.40
N ILE A 91 6.19 -5.31 -16.17
CA ILE A 91 5.00 -4.70 -15.56
C ILE A 91 4.73 -3.36 -16.25
N LYS A 92 3.56 -3.25 -16.91
CA LYS A 92 3.14 -2.04 -17.63
C LYS A 92 2.43 -1.08 -16.68
N ASN A 93 3.09 0.02 -16.33
CA ASN A 93 2.46 1.14 -15.65
C ASN A 93 1.97 2.20 -16.67
N LYS A 94 0.93 2.94 -16.31
CA LYS A 94 0.42 4.08 -17.10
C LYS A 94 0.62 5.36 -16.28
N PRO A 95 1.84 5.91 -16.20
CA PRO A 95 2.12 7.05 -15.34
C PRO A 95 1.29 8.26 -15.79
N GLU A 96 0.50 8.81 -14.87
CA GLU A 96 -0.31 10.00 -15.11
C GLU A 96 0.28 11.19 -14.34
N ALA A 97 0.34 12.36 -14.97
CA ALA A 97 0.77 13.57 -14.29
C ALA A 97 -0.32 14.02 -13.30
N ASN A 98 0.07 14.25 -12.05
CA ASN A 98 -0.84 14.78 -11.05
C ASN A 98 -1.36 16.15 -11.52
N GLN A 99 -2.68 16.31 -11.50
CA GLN A 99 -3.32 17.56 -11.91
C GLN A 99 -2.86 18.70 -11.00
N LYS A 100 -2.60 19.87 -11.62
CA LYS A 100 -2.30 21.09 -10.88
C LYS A 100 -3.60 21.60 -10.27
N LEU A 101 -3.64 21.77 -8.96
CA LEU A 101 -4.80 22.35 -8.28
C LEU A 101 -4.44 23.76 -7.83
N SER A 102 -5.37 24.69 -7.98
CA SER A 102 -5.23 26.00 -7.33
C SER A 102 -5.50 25.84 -5.84
N LYS A 103 -4.83 26.67 -5.03
CA LYS A 103 -5.01 26.69 -3.57
C LYS A 103 -6.48 26.86 -3.15
N ALA A 104 -7.24 27.67 -3.88
CA ALA A 104 -8.66 27.89 -3.63
C ALA A 104 -9.49 26.62 -3.85
N VAL A 105 -9.21 25.87 -4.93
CA VAL A 105 -9.91 24.60 -5.22
C VAL A 105 -9.55 23.53 -4.18
N LEU A 106 -8.28 23.44 -3.79
CA LEU A 106 -7.83 22.49 -2.78
C LEU A 106 -8.46 22.77 -1.40
N LEU A 107 -8.49 24.04 -0.98
CA LEU A 107 -9.15 24.43 0.27
C LEU A 107 -10.64 24.07 0.25
N LYS A 108 -11.34 24.40 -0.85
CA LYS A 108 -12.77 24.07 -0.99
C LYS A 108 -13.02 22.57 -0.91
N TYR A 109 -12.16 21.76 -1.55
CA TYR A 109 -12.21 20.31 -1.48
C TYR A 109 -12.01 19.80 -0.04
N LEU A 110 -10.98 20.29 0.66
CA LEU A 110 -10.71 19.91 2.05
C LEU A 110 -11.85 20.28 3.00
N TYR A 111 -12.45 21.47 2.84
CA TYR A 111 -13.61 21.87 3.62
C TYR A 111 -14.81 20.95 3.39
N LEU A 112 -15.07 20.56 2.13
CA LEU A 112 -16.15 19.62 1.80
C LEU A 112 -15.89 18.22 2.41
N GLU A 113 -14.66 17.72 2.32
CA GLU A 113 -14.27 16.44 2.91
C GLU A 113 -14.45 16.46 4.43
N LEU A 114 -14.14 17.59 5.06
CA LEU A 114 -14.25 17.80 6.51
C LEU A 114 -15.72 17.81 6.96
N GLU A 115 -16.61 18.43 6.21
CA GLU A 115 -18.05 18.39 6.50
C GLU A 115 -18.64 16.99 6.26
N ARG A 116 -18.28 16.29 5.17
CA ARG A 116 -18.70 14.90 4.94
C ARG A 116 -18.26 13.99 6.09
N THR A 117 -16.99 14.08 6.49
CA THR A 117 -16.45 13.27 7.58
C THR A 117 -17.13 13.56 8.91
N LYS A 118 -17.46 14.83 9.20
CA LYS A 118 -18.23 15.20 10.40
C LYS A 118 -19.64 14.63 10.38
N GLU A 119 -20.31 14.63 9.23
CA GLU A 119 -21.63 14.02 9.07
C GLU A 119 -21.59 12.52 9.28
N ASP A 120 -20.61 11.82 8.71
CA ASP A 120 -20.42 10.38 8.90
C ASP A 120 -20.19 10.04 10.38
N VAL A 121 -19.38 10.83 11.10
CA VAL A 121 -19.15 10.67 12.55
C VAL A 121 -20.41 10.94 13.37
N ARG A 122 -21.20 11.97 13.01
CA ARG A 122 -22.50 12.25 13.65
C ARG A 122 -23.48 11.10 13.45
N ALA A 123 -23.65 10.64 12.20
CA ALA A 123 -24.51 9.52 11.88
C ALA A 123 -24.05 8.20 12.54
N ALA A 124 -22.75 8.00 12.75
CA ALA A 124 -22.23 6.87 13.51
C ALA A 124 -22.47 6.99 15.02
N ARG A 125 -22.41 8.22 15.58
CA ARG A 125 -22.78 8.49 16.98
C ARG A 125 -24.27 8.29 17.23
N ASP A 126 -25.13 8.73 16.32
CA ASP A 126 -26.58 8.59 16.46
C ASP A 126 -27.02 7.12 16.37
N ARG A 127 -26.39 6.33 15.49
CA ARG A 127 -26.60 4.87 15.41
C ARG A 127 -26.10 4.12 16.66
N LYS A 128 -25.00 4.57 17.28
CA LYS A 128 -24.56 4.03 18.58
C LYS A 128 -25.51 4.42 19.72
N GLY A 129 -26.03 5.66 19.70
CA GLY A 129 -27.02 6.15 20.65
C GLY A 129 -28.31 5.31 20.65
N LEU A 130 -28.81 4.95 19.46
CA LEU A 130 -29.96 4.05 19.30
C LEU A 130 -29.70 2.64 19.86
N HIS A 131 -28.50 2.08 19.68
CA HIS A 131 -28.19 0.76 20.25
C HIS A 131 -28.13 0.79 21.79
N THR A 132 -27.57 1.85 22.38
CA THR A 132 -27.60 2.02 23.85
C THR A 132 -29.01 2.31 24.37
N LEU A 133 -29.83 3.08 23.65
CA LEU A 133 -31.22 3.35 24.06
C LEU A 133 -32.08 2.09 23.95
N LEU A 134 -31.96 1.32 22.86
CA LEU A 134 -32.63 0.02 22.74
C LEU A 134 -32.17 -0.94 23.85
N SER A 135 -30.86 -1.01 24.14
CA SER A 135 -30.36 -1.84 25.23
C SER A 135 -30.89 -1.42 26.61
N HIS A 136 -31.06 -0.12 26.88
CA HIS A 136 -31.62 0.36 28.14
C HIS A 136 -33.14 0.14 28.22
N VAL A 137 -33.88 0.30 27.12
CA VAL A 137 -35.33 0.04 27.07
C VAL A 137 -35.62 -1.45 27.26
N TYR A 138 -34.86 -2.34 26.62
CA TYR A 138 -35.02 -3.79 26.82
C TYR A 138 -34.73 -4.23 28.26
N HIS A 139 -33.80 -3.56 28.95
CA HIS A 139 -33.46 -3.91 30.34
C HIS A 139 -34.46 -3.37 31.37
N GLN A 140 -35.22 -2.32 31.04
CA GLN A 140 -36.29 -1.78 31.89
C GLN A 140 -37.64 -2.50 31.71
N MET A 141 -37.78 -3.29 30.64
CA MET A 141 -39.00 -4.06 30.32
C MET A 141 -38.95 -5.53 30.75
N SER A 142 -37.92 -5.95 31.51
CA SER A 142 -37.84 -7.23 32.24
C SER A 142 -37.78 -6.96 33.73
#